data_AF-A0AAU2EG41-F1
#
_entry.id   AF-A0AAU2EG41-F1
#
_cell.length_a   1.000
_cell.length_b   1.000
_cell.length_c   1.000
_cell.angle_alpha   90.00
_cell.angle_beta   90.00
_cell.angle_gamma   90.00
#
_symmetry.space_group_name_H-M   'P 1'
#
loop_
_entity.id
_entity.type
_entity.pdbx_description
1 polymer ?
#
loop_
_entity_poly.entity_id
_entity_poly.type
_entity_poly.pdbx_seq_one_letter_code
_entity_poly.pdbx_strand_id
1 'polypeptide(L)' 'MADLGEEGFAPTGRPEVDAVLARLGELDGAETGVHVAVYEDVHQRLADTLAALDQ' A
#
# COMPACT_ATOMS: atom_id res chain seq x y z
N MET A 1 15.12 -10.55 -17.56
CA MET A 1 13.83 -10.53 -16.85
C MET A 1 14.19 -10.11 -15.44
N ALA A 2 14.01 -8.84 -15.10
CA ALA A 2 14.37 -8.36 -13.78
C ALA A 2 13.49 -9.10 -12.77
N ASP A 3 14.16 -9.97 -12.01
CA ASP A 3 13.69 -10.56 -10.78
C ASP A 3 13.34 -9.38 -9.85
N LEU A 4 12.06 -9.06 -9.72
CA LEU A 4 11.60 -8.18 -8.64
C LEU A 4 11.64 -9.06 -7.38
N GLY A 5 12.85 -9.25 -6.86
CA GLY A 5 13.11 -10.10 -5.70
C GLY A 5 12.25 -9.68 -4.53
N GLU A 6 11.70 -10.67 -3.81
CA GLU A 6 11.88 -10.98 -2.37
C GLU A 6 12.37 -9.86 -1.41
N GLU A 7 12.14 -8.59 -1.71
CA GLU A 7 12.48 -7.44 -0.89
C GLU A 7 11.24 -6.54 -0.89
N GLY A 8 10.39 -6.74 0.11
CA GLY A 8 9.24 -5.87 0.35
C GLY A 8 9.65 -4.40 0.48
N PHE A 9 8.66 -3.50 0.43
CA PHE A 9 8.89 -2.06 0.54
C PHE A 9 9.68 -1.68 1.80
N ALA A 10 10.71 -0.85 1.65
CA ALA A 10 11.50 -0.31 2.76
C ALA A 10 10.64 0.64 3.63
N PRO A 11 10.47 0.40 4.94
CA PRO A 11 9.48 1.10 5.76
C PRO A 11 9.62 2.62 5.69
N THR A 12 8.48 3.32 5.60
CA THR A 12 8.43 4.80 5.60
C THR A 12 8.76 5.40 6.96
N GLY A 13 8.64 4.62 8.03
CA GLY A 13 8.68 5.12 9.41
C GLY A 13 7.37 5.81 9.83
N ARG A 14 6.32 5.76 9.00
CA ARG A 14 4.97 6.24 9.32
C ARG A 14 4.04 5.02 9.43
N PRO A 15 3.61 4.64 10.66
CA PRO A 15 2.81 3.43 10.88
C PRO A 15 1.55 3.34 10.02
N GLU A 16 0.91 4.48 9.75
CA GLU A 16 -0.29 4.58 8.91
C GLU A 16 -0.01 4.17 7.45
N VAL A 17 1.12 4.64 6.90
CA VAL A 17 1.53 4.34 5.53
C VAL A 17 2.03 2.92 5.42
N ASP A 18 2.84 2.48 6.39
CA ASP A 18 3.39 1.12 6.41
C ASP A 18 2.26 0.05 6.50
N ALA A 19 1.20 0.31 7.27
CA ALA A 19 0.04 -0.59 7.37
C ALA A 19 -0.71 -0.72 6.03
N VAL A 20 -0.83 0.38 5.27
CA VAL A 20 -1.50 0.39 3.97
C VAL A 20 -0.65 -0.34 2.92
N LEU A 21 0.67 -0.16 2.94
CA LEU A 21 1.59 -0.83 2.04
C LEU A 21 1.69 -2.34 2.31
N ALA A 22 1.62 -2.75 3.58
CA ALA A 22 1.52 -4.16 3.95
C ALA A 22 0.26 -4.81 3.36
N ARG A 23 -0.90 -4.15 3.48
CA ARG A 23 -2.18 -4.61 2.90
C ARG A 23 -2.12 -4.72 1.37
N LEU A 24 -1.38 -3.83 0.72
CA LEU A 24 -1.10 -3.90 -0.71
C LEU A 24 -0.30 -5.15 -1.09
N GLY A 25 0.67 -5.52 -0.28
CA GLY A 25 1.45 -6.76 -0.46
C GLY A 25 0.60 -8.03 -0.38
N GLU A 26 -0.49 -8.00 0.39
CA GLU A 26 -1.45 -9.12 0.48
C GLU A 26 -2.22 -9.36 -0.85
N LEU A 27 -2.19 -8.42 -1.79
CA LEU A 27 -2.76 -8.59 -3.12
C LEU A 27 -1.85 -9.38 -4.07
N ASP A 28 -0.61 -9.67 -3.70
CA ASP A 28 0.26 -10.49 -4.53
C ASP A 28 -0.35 -11.88 -4.71
N GLY A 29 -0.64 -12.25 -5.96
CA GLY A 29 -1.34 -13.49 -6.30
C GLY A 29 -2.87 -13.50 -6.07
N ALA A 30 -3.48 -12.39 -5.67
CA ALA A 30 -4.94 -12.29 -5.53
C ALA A 30 -5.66 -12.19 -6.88
N GLU A 31 -6.96 -12.52 -6.90
CA GLU A 31 -7.78 -12.32 -8.10
C GLU A 31 -7.98 -10.83 -8.38
N THR A 32 -7.91 -10.43 -9.66
CA THR A 32 -7.95 -9.03 -10.11
C THR A 32 -9.22 -8.30 -9.68
N GLY A 33 -10.33 -9.02 -9.43
CA GLY A 33 -11.57 -8.45 -8.91
C GLY A 33 -11.46 -7.91 -7.47
N VAL A 34 -10.54 -8.44 -6.68
CA VAL A 34 -10.27 -7.98 -5.30
C VAL A 34 -9.39 -6.72 -5.29
N HIS A 35 -8.57 -6.53 -6.32
CA HIS A 35 -7.58 -5.45 -6.36
C HIS A 35 -8.23 -4.07 -6.35
N VAL A 36 -9.38 -3.89 -7.02
CA VAL A 36 -10.04 -2.58 -7.15
C VAL A 36 -10.39 -2.00 -5.79
N ALA A 37 -11.10 -2.77 -4.95
CA ALA A 37 -11.51 -2.31 -3.63
C ALA A 37 -10.32 -2.00 -2.70
N VAL A 38 -9.22 -2.76 -2.83
CA VAL A 38 -8.02 -2.53 -2.02
C VAL A 38 -7.22 -1.33 -2.52
N TYR A 39 -7.11 -1.11 -3.83
CA TYR A 39 -6.49 0.10 -4.37
C TYR A 39 -7.24 1.38 -3.97
N GLU A 40 -8.56 1.34 -3.98
CA GLU A 40 -9.38 2.48 -3.55
C GLU A 40 -9.16 2.80 -2.06
N ASP A 41 -9.18 1.79 -1.17
CA ASP A 41 -8.89 1.98 0.25
C ASP A 41 -7.48 2.53 0.50
N VAL A 42 -6.50 1.98 -0.20
CA VAL A 42 -5.10 2.43 -0.13
C VAL A 42 -4.97 3.89 -0.53
N HIS A 43 -5.56 4.27 -1.67
CA HIS A 43 -5.51 5.65 -2.15
C HIS A 43 -6.15 6.61 -1.16
N GLN A 44 -7.32 6.25 -0.62
CA GLN A 44 -8.01 7.10 0.33
C GLN A 44 -7.18 7.32 1.60
N ARG A 45 -6.64 6.24 2.19
CA ARG A 45 -5.84 6.33 3.42
C ARG A 45 -4.55 7.12 3.24
N LEU A 46 -3.85 6.92 2.12
CA LEU A 46 -2.67 7.72 1.79
C LEU A 46 -3.02 9.21 1.66
N ALA A 47 -4.13 9.53 0.99
CA ALA A 47 -4.59 10.90 0.83
C ALA A 47 -4.91 11.55 2.20
N ASP A 48 -5.62 10.85 3.08
CA ASP A 48 -5.91 11.31 4.45
C ASP A 48 -4.64 11.54 5.27
N THR A 49 -3.70 10.59 5.25
CA THR A 49 -2.42 10.69 5.96
C THR A 49 -1.52 11.82 5.44
N LEU A 50 -1.62 12.17 4.15
CA LEU A 50 -0.92 13.33 3.58
C LEU A 50 -1.64 14.64 3.92
N ALA A 51 -2.97 14.69 3.85
CA ALA A 51 -3.74 15.87 4.23
C ALA A 51 -3.53 16.23 5.71
N ALA A 52 -3.40 15.24 6.59
CA ALA A 52 -3.10 15.43 8.01
C ALA A 52 -1.71 16.04 8.27
N LEU A 53 -0.75 15.89 7.34
CA LEU A 53 0.57 16.53 7.46
C LEU A 53 0.57 18.00 7.05
N ASP A 54 -0.44 18.44 6.29
CA ASP A 54 -0.52 19.81 5.77
C ASP A 54 -1.07 20.81 6.82
N GLN A 55 -1.42 20.31 8.02
CA GLN A 55 -1.92 21.08 9.17
C GLN A 55 -0.84 21.30 10.22
#